data_AF-A0A2S7QKX5-F1
#
_entry.id   AF-A0A2S7QKX5-F1
#
_cell.length_a   1.000
_cell.length_b   1.000
_cell.length_c   1.000
_cell.angle_alpha   90.00
_cell.angle_beta   90.00
_cell.angle_gamma   90.00
#
_symmetry.space_group_name_H-M   'P 1'
#
loop_
_entity.id
_entity.type
_entity.pdbx_description
1 polymer ?
#
loop_
_entity_poly.entity_id
_entity_poly.type
_entity_poly.pdbx_seq_one_letter_code
_entity_poly.pdbx_strand_id
1 'polypeptide(L)'
;MQLHLLSTQRVLHKARPGVHAACHAYSVYGKAYSAFGIPLDMITQDALRFYKSHSVYDNFGGIVLDREEGIRIAKCLGDGKACILQNHGLLTVSQSVDEAAF
;
A
#
# COMPACT_ATOMS: atom_id res chain seq x y z
N MET A 1 -11.98 -4.98 11.37
CA MET A 1 -12.58 -4.50 10.11
C MET A 1 -12.84 -3.00 10.26
N GLN A 2 -11.95 -2.14 9.75
CA GLN A 2 -12.04 -0.68 9.95
C GLN A 2 -12.54 -0.03 8.66
N LEU A 3 -13.67 0.70 8.75
CA LEU A 3 -14.49 1.26 7.65
C LEU A 3 -13.80 2.33 6.75
N HIS A 4 -12.50 2.59 6.90
CA HIS A 4 -11.79 3.68 6.19
C HIS A 4 -11.21 3.28 4.82
N LEU A 5 -11.41 2.04 4.37
CA LEU A 5 -10.67 1.45 3.24
C LEU A 5 -11.38 1.47 1.87
N LEU A 6 -12.70 1.59 1.84
CA LEU A 6 -13.48 1.39 0.61
C LEU A 6 -13.24 2.47 -0.44
N SER A 7 -13.03 3.72 -0.02
CA SER A 7 -12.76 4.85 -0.94
C SER A 7 -11.40 4.70 -1.62
N THR A 8 -10.35 4.40 -0.86
CA THR A 8 -8.98 4.22 -1.36
C THR A 8 -8.90 3.04 -2.33
N GLN A 9 -9.45 1.87 -1.95
CA GLN A 9 -9.46 0.69 -2.82
C GLN A 9 -10.21 0.96 -4.13
N ARG A 10 -11.37 1.65 -4.08
CA ARG A 10 -12.13 2.00 -5.28
C ARG A 10 -11.36 2.92 -6.23
N VAL A 11 -10.65 3.92 -5.72
CA VAL A 11 -9.82 4.81 -6.56
C VAL A 11 -8.66 4.03 -7.18
N LEU A 12 -8.03 3.19 -6.39
CA LEU A 12 -6.92 2.35 -6.82
C LEU A 12 -7.32 1.41 -7.96
N HIS A 13 -8.42 0.66 -7.84
CA HIS A 13 -8.90 -0.22 -8.92
C HIS A 13 -9.27 0.55 -10.19
N LYS A 14 -9.78 1.78 -10.06
CA LYS A 14 -10.04 2.65 -11.22
C LYS A 14 -8.76 3.14 -11.89
N ALA A 15 -7.74 3.48 -11.12
CA ALA A 15 -6.45 3.95 -11.63
C ALA A 15 -5.57 2.81 -12.16
N ARG A 16 -5.78 1.58 -11.68
CA ARG A 16 -4.99 0.39 -12.00
C ARG A 16 -5.91 -0.77 -12.44
N PRO A 17 -6.43 -0.78 -13.68
CA PRO A 17 -7.37 -1.81 -14.14
C PRO A 17 -6.85 -3.25 -14.06
N GLY A 18 -5.53 -3.46 -14.09
CA GLY A 18 -4.90 -4.77 -13.93
C GLY A 18 -4.79 -5.26 -12.48
N VAL A 19 -5.23 -4.46 -11.50
CA VAL A 19 -5.31 -4.84 -10.08
C VAL A 19 -6.71 -5.33 -9.78
N HIS A 20 -6.84 -6.59 -9.36
CA HIS A 20 -8.10 -7.20 -8.98
C HIS A 20 -8.28 -7.32 -7.48
N ALA A 21 -7.19 -7.28 -6.70
CA ALA A 21 -7.22 -7.32 -5.25
C ALA A 21 -6.26 -6.29 -4.66
N ALA A 22 -6.65 -5.74 -3.51
CA ALA A 22 -5.82 -4.85 -2.71
C ALA A 22 -5.97 -5.21 -1.23
N CYS A 23 -4.85 -5.46 -0.55
CA CYS A 23 -4.81 -5.72 0.89
C CYS A 23 -4.18 -4.53 1.60
N HIS A 24 -4.83 -4.05 2.65
CA HIS A 24 -4.28 -3.01 3.51
C HIS A 24 -4.22 -3.52 4.93
N ALA A 25 -3.02 -3.46 5.50
CA ALA A 25 -2.73 -4.08 6.79
C ALA A 25 -2.06 -3.12 7.77
N TYR A 26 -2.47 -3.25 9.02
CA TYR A 26 -1.88 -2.62 10.19
C TYR A 26 -1.18 -3.68 11.05
N SER A 27 -0.37 -4.53 10.43
CA SER A 27 0.39 -5.53 11.18
C SER A 27 1.33 -4.84 12.18
N VAL A 28 1.60 -5.47 13.32
CA VAL A 28 2.40 -4.86 14.40
C VAL A 28 3.75 -4.36 13.87
N TYR A 29 4.49 -5.21 13.15
CA TYR A 29 5.81 -4.87 12.62
C TYR A 29 5.73 -4.00 11.36
N GLY A 30 4.73 -4.21 10.49
CA GLY A 30 4.56 -3.40 9.28
C GLY A 30 4.21 -1.95 9.60
N LYS A 31 3.29 -1.74 10.56
CA LYS A 31 2.96 -0.40 11.04
C LYS A 31 4.14 0.24 11.76
N ALA A 32 4.88 -0.50 12.58
CA ALA A 32 6.09 0.01 13.23
C ALA A 32 7.13 0.46 12.19
N TYR A 33 7.40 -0.36 11.18
CA TYR A 33 8.35 -0.03 10.11
C TYR A 33 7.89 1.18 9.28
N SER A 34 6.58 1.30 9.03
CA SER A 34 6.03 2.43 8.26
C SER A 34 6.33 3.79 8.88
N ALA A 35 6.62 3.88 10.19
CA ALA A 35 7.00 5.13 10.83
C ALA A 35 8.32 5.71 10.31
N PHE A 36 9.24 4.87 9.80
CA PHE A 36 10.51 5.34 9.27
C PHE A 36 10.37 6.11 7.95
N GLY A 37 9.33 5.85 7.16
CA GLY A 37 9.13 6.53 5.87
C GLY A 37 10.26 6.27 4.86
N ILE A 38 10.86 5.09 4.92
CA ILE A 38 11.96 4.68 4.02
C ILE A 38 11.58 3.43 3.21
N PRO A 39 12.21 3.21 2.04
CA PRO A 39 12.03 1.99 1.27
C PRO A 39 12.46 0.75 2.05
N LEU A 40 11.85 -0.38 1.75
CA LEU A 40 12.24 -1.68 2.29
C LEU A 40 13.59 -2.11 1.71
N ASP A 41 14.55 -2.36 2.59
CA ASP A 41 15.85 -2.89 2.21
C ASP A 41 15.79 -4.37 1.82
N MET A 42 16.62 -4.74 0.84
CA MET A 42 16.68 -6.09 0.26
C MET A 42 17.61 -7.01 1.04
N ILE A 43 17.38 -7.11 2.35
CA ILE A 43 18.27 -7.83 3.29
C ILE A 43 17.79 -9.24 3.63
N THR A 44 16.57 -9.61 3.23
CA THR A 44 16.01 -10.95 3.39
C THR A 44 15.49 -11.49 2.07
N GLN A 45 15.38 -12.82 1.96
CA GLN A 45 14.77 -13.47 0.80
C GLN A 45 13.33 -13.00 0.57
N ASP A 46 12.59 -12.72 1.65
CA ASP A 46 11.20 -12.28 1.53
C ASP A 46 11.08 -10.87 0.96
N ALA A 47 12.02 -9.97 1.31
CA ALA A 47 12.06 -8.62 0.76
C ALA A 47 12.25 -8.61 -0.77
N LEU A 48 12.94 -9.60 -1.34
CA LEU A 48 13.15 -9.70 -2.79
C LEU A 48 11.84 -9.78 -3.59
N ARG A 49 10.76 -10.28 -2.98
CA ARG A 49 9.43 -10.25 -3.61
C ARG A 49 9.02 -8.83 -4.01
N PHE A 50 9.53 -7.81 -3.32
CA PHE A 50 9.22 -6.39 -3.52
C PHE A 50 10.36 -5.58 -4.16
N TYR A 51 11.38 -6.25 -4.69
CA TYR A 51 12.51 -5.57 -5.32
C TYR A 51 12.04 -4.65 -6.45
N LYS A 52 12.37 -3.35 -6.35
CA LYS A 52 11.97 -2.29 -7.29
C LYS A 52 10.47 -2.25 -7.63
N SER A 53 9.63 -2.83 -6.78
CA SER A 53 8.18 -2.96 -7.00
C SER A 53 7.38 -2.47 -5.79
N HIS A 54 8.01 -1.69 -4.92
CA HIS A 54 7.34 -0.99 -3.84
C HIS A 54 7.70 0.50 -3.83
N SER A 55 6.86 1.29 -3.18
CA SER A 55 7.00 2.74 -3.02
C SER A 55 6.80 3.13 -1.56
N VAL A 56 7.16 4.37 -1.22
CA VAL A 56 6.83 4.99 0.07
C VAL A 56 5.94 6.20 -0.16
N TYR A 57 4.79 6.20 0.51
CA TYR A 57 3.89 7.33 0.56
C TYR A 57 4.11 8.09 1.89
N ASP A 58 4.73 9.26 1.81
CA ASP A 58 5.18 10.08 2.95
C ASP A 58 4.19 11.18 3.36
N ASN A 59 3.14 11.38 2.58
CA ASN A 59 2.15 12.44 2.81
C ASN A 59 0.92 11.94 3.57
N PHE A 60 1.12 11.39 4.77
CA PHE A 60 0.00 10.95 5.61
C PHE A 60 -0.83 12.15 6.08
N GLY A 61 -2.04 12.29 5.53
CA GLY A 61 -2.93 13.42 5.78
C GLY A 61 -3.80 13.29 7.04
N GLY A 62 -3.69 12.18 7.78
CA GLY A 62 -4.56 11.85 8.90
C GLY A 62 -5.76 11.00 8.51
N ILE A 63 -6.80 10.97 9.36
CA ILE A 63 -8.05 10.24 9.11
C ILE A 63 -8.95 11.07 8.18
N VAL A 64 -8.50 11.34 6.97
CA VAL A 64 -9.33 12.05 5.99
C VAL A 64 -9.89 11.01 5.03
N LEU A 65 -11.23 10.87 5.03
CA LEU A 65 -12.00 10.04 4.11
C LEU A 65 -11.98 10.62 2.69
N ASP A 66 -10.81 10.95 2.15
CA ASP A 66 -10.71 11.66 0.90
C ASP A 66 -10.37 10.76 -0.27
N ARG A 67 -11.19 10.86 -1.32
CA ARG A 67 -10.91 10.34 -2.65
C ARG A 67 -9.54 10.81 -3.13
N GLU A 68 -9.14 12.02 -2.76
CA GLU A 68 -7.86 12.61 -3.13
C GLU A 68 -6.66 11.86 -2.55
N GLU A 69 -6.76 11.35 -1.32
CA GLU A 69 -5.71 10.52 -0.74
C GLU A 69 -5.57 9.21 -1.52
N GLY A 70 -6.69 8.57 -1.88
CA GLY A 70 -6.67 7.41 -2.77
C GLY A 70 -6.00 7.68 -4.11
N ILE A 71 -6.17 8.88 -4.69
CA ILE A 71 -5.50 9.27 -5.94
C ILE A 71 -4.00 9.43 -5.72
N ARG A 72 -3.58 10.07 -4.63
CA ARG A 72 -2.16 10.25 -4.31
C ARG A 72 -1.47 8.92 -4.03
N ILE A 73 -2.11 8.02 -3.29
CA ILE A 73 -1.61 6.66 -3.03
C ILE A 73 -1.50 5.88 -4.35
N ALA A 74 -2.54 5.90 -5.20
CA ALA A 74 -2.48 5.22 -6.49
C ALA A 74 -1.36 5.76 -7.40
N LYS A 75 -1.13 7.08 -7.38
CA LYS A 75 -0.02 7.72 -8.10
C LYS A 75 1.34 7.33 -7.52
N CYS A 76 1.47 7.29 -6.20
CA CYS A 76 2.69 6.88 -5.50
C CYS A 76 3.04 5.41 -5.78
N LEU A 77 2.03 4.54 -5.76
CA LEU A 77 2.18 3.13 -6.09
C LEU A 77 2.71 2.91 -7.51
N GLY A 78 2.28 3.74 -8.47
CA GLY A 78 2.70 3.66 -9.86
C GLY A 78 2.45 2.27 -10.45
N ASP A 79 3.49 1.69 -11.05
CA ASP A 79 3.46 0.32 -11.59
C ASP A 79 3.83 -0.76 -10.56
N GLY A 80 4.15 -0.38 -9.32
CA GLY A 80 4.50 -1.28 -8.24
C GLY A 80 3.31 -2.10 -7.73
N LYS A 81 3.63 -3.01 -6.81
CA LYS A 81 2.67 -3.90 -6.14
C LYS A 81 2.57 -3.70 -4.63
N ALA A 82 3.42 -2.85 -4.04
CA ALA A 82 3.35 -2.51 -2.62
C ALA A 82 3.62 -1.03 -2.36
N CYS A 83 3.05 -0.51 -1.29
CA CYS A 83 3.27 0.85 -0.81
C CYS A 83 3.38 0.84 0.71
N ILE A 84 4.45 1.42 1.23
CA ILE A 84 4.61 1.73 2.64
C ILE A 84 3.94 3.08 2.87
N LEU A 85 2.86 3.11 3.64
CA LEU A 85 2.13 4.32 3.97
C LEU A 85 2.70 4.88 5.28
N GLN A 86 3.48 5.96 5.21
CA GLN A 86 4.24 6.45 6.35
C GLN A 86 3.32 6.73 7.55
N ASN A 87 3.70 6.26 8.74
CA ASN A 87 2.93 6.38 9.98
C ASN A 87 1.55 5.69 9.97
N HIS A 88 1.21 4.94 8.91
CA HIS A 88 -0.13 4.43 8.68
C HIS A 88 -0.14 2.91 8.62
N GLY A 89 0.57 2.30 7.67
CA GLY A 89 0.60 0.85 7.50
C GLY A 89 1.14 0.43 6.13
N LEU A 90 0.68 -0.72 5.66
CA LEU A 90 1.12 -1.30 4.38
C LEU A 90 -0.06 -1.50 3.44
N LEU A 91 0.16 -1.30 2.14
CA LEU A 91 -0.78 -1.58 1.07
C LEU A 91 -0.11 -2.48 0.04
N THR A 92 -0.77 -3.56 -0.37
CA THR A 92 -0.36 -4.45 -1.46
C THR A 92 -1.47 -4.60 -2.47
N VAL A 93 -1.11 -4.86 -3.72
CA VAL A 93 -2.04 -5.01 -4.84
C VAL A 93 -1.62 -6.16 -5.75
N SER A 94 -2.59 -6.82 -6.37
CA SER A 94 -2.32 -7.98 -7.23
C SER A 94 -3.52 -8.34 -8.12
N GLN A 95 -3.39 -9.45 -8.86
CA GLN A 95 -4.48 -10.02 -9.68
C GLN A 95 -5.38 -11.02 -8.92
N SER A 96 -5.05 -11.36 -7.66
CA SER A 96 -5.81 -12.32 -6.86
C SER A 96 -5.77 -11.98 -5.37
N VAL A 97 -6.84 -12.30 -4.63
CA VAL A 97 -6.89 -12.05 -3.18
C VAL A 97 -5.74 -12.72 -2.43
N ASP A 98 -5.38 -13.94 -2.84
CA ASP A 98 -4.27 -14.71 -2.25
C ASP A 98 -2.94 -13.96 -2.42
N GLU A 99 -2.59 -13.56 -3.65
CA GLU A 99 -1.35 -12.82 -3.91
C GLU A 99 -1.32 -11.45 -3.20
N ALA A 100 -2.47 -10.79 -3.02
CA ALA A 100 -2.50 -9.52 -2.29
C ALA A 100 -2.27 -9.72 -0.77
N ALA A 101 -2.69 -10.85 -0.22
CA ALA A 101 -2.68 -11.10 1.22
C ALA A 101 -1.49 -11.93 1.72
N PHE A 102 -0.74 -12.58 0.82
CA PHE A 102 0.46 -13.37 1.09
C PHE A 102 1.66 -12.51 1.51
#